data_AF-A0A7V0L2G9-F1
#
_entry.id   AF-A0A7V0L2G9-F1
#
_cell.length_a   1.000
_cell.length_b   1.000
_cell.length_c   1.000
_cell.angle_alpha   90.00
_cell.angle_beta   90.00
_cell.angle_gamma   90.00
#
_symmetry.space_group_name_H-M   'P 1'
#
loop_
_entity.id
_entity.type
_entity.pdbx_description
1 polymer ?
#
loop_
_entity_poly.entity_id
_entity_poly.type
_entity_poly.pdbx_seq_one_letter_code
_entity_poly.pdbx_strand_id
1 'polypeptide(L)' 'MQFSLSSPAFKAGEMIPKKYTCDGVNISPPLKWTGVPSKTKSLALICDDPDAPVGTWVHWVLYDLP' A
#
# COMPACT_ATOMS: atom_id res chain seq x y z
N MET A 1 19.05 4.67 -8.78
CA MET A 1 18.31 4.14 -7.62
C MET A 1 17.01 3.53 -8.13
N GLN A 2 16.60 2.38 -7.59
CA GLN A 2 15.36 1.71 -7.98
C GLN A 2 14.19 2.30 -7.17
N PHE A 3 13.07 2.58 -7.84
CA PHE A 3 11.83 2.98 -7.18
C PHE A 3 11.25 1.79 -6.41
N SER A 4 10.90 1.99 -5.14
CA SER A 4 10.30 0.95 -4.30
C SER A 4 9.34 1.50 -3.26
N LEU A 5 8.41 0.64 -2.83
CA LEU A 5 7.46 0.87 -1.76
C LEU A 5 7.68 -0.17 -0.65
N SER A 6 7.65 0.27 0.60
CA SER A 6 7.80 -0.59 1.78
C SER A 6 6.94 -0.10 2.95
N SER A 7 6.74 -0.93 3.96
CA SER A 7 6.12 -0.54 5.22
C SER A 7 7.07 -0.82 6.39
N PRO A 8 7.17 0.07 7.40
CA PRO A 8 7.82 -0.29 8.66
C PRO A 8 6.99 -1.25 9.51
N ALA A 9 5.71 -1.49 9.17
CA ALA A 9 4.81 -2.35 9.94
C ALA A 9 4.91 -3.84 9.58
N PHE A 10 5.32 -4.17 8.36
CA PHE A 10 5.44 -5.54 7.86
C PHE A 10 6.38 -5.59 6.64
N LYS A 11 6.94 -6.77 6.35
CA LYS A 11 7.75 -7.00 5.14
C LYS A 11 6.86 -7.54 4.01
N ALA A 12 7.33 -7.45 2.77
CA ALA A 12 6.64 -8.04 1.63
C ALA A 12 6.41 -9.55 1.84
N GLY A 13 5.18 -10.01 1.64
CA GLY A 13 4.78 -11.41 1.84
C GLY A 13 4.52 -11.82 3.29
N GLU A 14 4.77 -10.95 4.26
CA GLU A 14 4.49 -11.23 5.68
C GLU A 14 3.08 -10.79 6.08
N MET A 15 2.61 -11.31 7.21
CA MET A 15 1.30 -10.97 7.78
C MET A 15 1.17 -9.47 8.09
N ILE A 16 0.10 -8.85 7.62
CA ILE A 16 -0.28 -7.49 8.00
C ILE A 16 -0.76 -7.51 9.47
N PRO A 17 -0.23 -6.63 10.34
CA PRO A 17 -0.67 -6.58 11.75
C PRO A 17 -2.17 -6.28 11.88
N LYS A 18 -2.83 -6.95 12.84
CA LYS A 18 -4.28 -6.79 13.13
C LYS A 18 -4.76 -5.34 13.24
N LYS A 19 -3.89 -4.44 13.71
CA LYS A 19 -4.18 -3.00 13.79
C LYS A 19 -4.71 -2.42 12.46
N TYR A 20 -4.23 -2.92 11.32
CA TYR A 20 -4.55 -2.43 9.98
C TYR A 20 -5.61 -3.28 9.25
N THR A 21 -6.26 -4.22 9.95
CA THR A 21 -7.31 -5.07 9.40
C THR A 21 -8.66 -4.78 10.07
N CYS A 22 -9.72 -5.42 9.59
CA CYS A 22 -11.05 -5.36 10.21
C CYS A 22 -11.11 -5.95 11.62
N ASP A 23 -10.12 -6.76 12.03
CA ASP A 23 -10.01 -7.31 13.40
C ASP A 23 -9.40 -6.30 14.39
N GLY A 24 -8.97 -5.13 13.92
CA GLY A 24 -8.40 -4.06 14.74
C GLY A 24 -9.10 -2.73 14.50
N VAL A 25 -8.32 -1.65 14.49
CA VAL A 25 -8.86 -0.29 14.30
C VAL A 25 -9.09 0.06 12.83
N ASN A 26 -8.72 -0.84 11.91
CA ASN A 26 -8.93 -0.70 10.47
C ASN A 26 -8.40 0.62 9.87
N ILE A 27 -7.23 1.07 10.35
CA ILE A 27 -6.53 2.24 9.80
C ILE A 27 -5.50 1.81 8.75
N SER A 28 -5.03 2.76 7.95
CA SER A 28 -4.02 2.48 6.92
C SER A 28 -2.63 2.14 7.50
N PRO A 29 -1.88 1.16 6.95
CA PRO A 29 -0.51 0.93 7.37
C PRO A 29 0.38 2.07 6.88
N PRO A 30 1.44 2.39 7.64
CA PRO A 30 2.43 3.35 7.19
C PRO A 30 3.13 2.82 5.95
N LEU A 31 3.34 3.66 4.94
CA LEU A 31 4.04 3.34 3.71
C LEU A 31 5.22 4.30 3.49
N LYS A 32 6.28 3.79 2.87
CA LYS A 32 7.50 4.54 2.56
C LYS A 32 7.93 4.26 1.13
N TRP A 33 8.06 5.34 0.36
CA TRP A 33 8.60 5.36 -0.99
C TRP A 33 10.11 5.63 -0.93
N THR A 34 10.87 4.98 -1.79
CA THR A 34 12.28 5.33 -2.02
C THR A 34 12.60 5.30 -3.51
N GLY A 35 13.62 6.04 -3.94
CA GLY A 35 14.05 6.04 -5.34
C GLY A 35 13.02 6.63 -6.31
N VAL A 36 12.18 7.57 -5.87
CA VAL A 36 11.25 8.29 -6.76
C VAL A 36 12.04 9.00 -7.87
N PRO A 37 11.73 8.77 -9.16
CA PRO A 37 12.40 9.46 -10.27
C PRO A 37 12.28 10.98 -10.18
N SER A 38 13.34 11.71 -10.53
CA SER A 38 13.43 13.16 -10.35
C SER A 38 12.41 14.00 -11.14
N LYS A 39 11.78 13.41 -12.16
CA LYS A 39 10.74 14.06 -12.99
C LYS A 39 9.32 13.61 -12.64
N THR A 40 9.14 12.79 -11.61
CA THR A 40 7.82 12.40 -11.11
C THR A 40 7.10 13.63 -10.58
N LYS A 41 5.89 13.87 -11.06
CA LYS A 41 5.07 15.03 -10.66
C LYS A 41 4.13 14.69 -9.51
N SER A 42 3.64 13.46 -9.49
CA SER A 42 2.80 12.91 -8.44
C SER A 42 2.85 11.38 -8.47
N LEU A 43 2.43 10.77 -7.37
CA LEU A 43 2.30 9.33 -7.19
C LEU A 43 0.81 8.93 -7.09
N ALA A 44 0.54 7.67 -7.43
CA ALA A 44 -0.73 7.01 -7.18
C ALA A 44 -0.49 5.68 -6.44
N LEU A 45 -1.43 5.29 -5.60
CA LEU A 45 -1.43 4.03 -4.85
C LEU A 45 -2.73 3.29 -5.14
N ILE A 46 -2.60 2.05 -5.59
CA ILE A 46 -3.68 1.08 -5.68
C ILE A 46 -3.33 -0.06 -4.72
N CYS A 47 -4.26 -0.42 -3.85
CA CYS A 47 -4.16 -1.60 -3.00
C CYS A 47 -5.33 -2.51 -3.36
N ASP A 48 -5.04 -3.64 -3.98
CA ASP A 48 -6.01 -4.63 -4.41
C ASP A 48 -5.77 -6.00 -3.76
N ASP A 49 -6.87 -6.74 -3.60
CA ASP A 49 -6.90 -8.12 -3.14
C ASP A 49 -7.44 -8.99 -4.29
N PRO A 50 -6.56 -9.67 -5.06
CA PRO A 50 -6.99 -10.57 -6.11
C PRO A 50 -7.61 -11.88 -5.59
N ASP A 51 -7.46 -12.19 -4.30
CA ASP A 51 -7.95 -13.42 -3.66
C ASP A 51 -9.38 -13.28 -3.12
N ALA A 52 -9.99 -12.10 -3.27
CA ALA A 52 -11.35 -11.85 -2.80
C ALA A 52 -12.40 -12.77 -3.49
N PRO A 53 -13.47 -13.18 -2.79
CA PRO A 53 -14.35 -14.28 -3.25
C PRO A 53 -15.07 -14.07 -4.59
N VAL A 54 -15.22 -12.82 -5.03
CA VAL A 54 -15.95 -12.43 -6.25
C VAL A 54 -15.04 -11.78 -7.30
N GLY A 55 -13.74 -12.06 -7.23
CA GLY A 55 -12.71 -11.45 -8.06
C GLY A 55 -12.03 -10.28 -7.36
N THR A 56 -11.12 -9.60 -8.05
CA THR A 56 -10.25 -8.57 -7.48
C THR A 56 -11.04 -7.47 -6.76
N TRP A 57 -10.72 -7.26 -5.48
CA TRP A 57 -11.31 -6.21 -4.67
C TRP A 57 -10.32 -5.07 -4.44
N VAL A 58 -10.71 -3.84 -4.77
CA VAL A 58 -9.84 -2.68 -4.54
C VAL A 58 -10.11 -2.12 -3.15
N HIS A 59 -9.12 -2.24 -2.25
CA HIS A 59 -9.17 -1.68 -0.91
C HIS A 59 -8.96 -0.17 -0.90
N TRP A 60 -7.98 0.33 -1.66
CA TRP A 60 -7.70 1.77 -1.78
C TRP A 60 -7.33 2.21 -3.18
N VAL A 61 -7.72 3.45 -3.47
CA VAL A 61 -7.20 4.25 -4.58
C VAL A 61 -6.86 5.64 -4.03
N LEU A 62 -5.59 6.02 -4.11
CA LEU A 62 -5.12 7.37 -3.86
C LEU A 62 -4.39 7.87 -5.10
N TYR A 63 -4.55 9.15 -5.42
CA TYR A 63 -3.88 9.80 -6.53
C TYR A 63 -3.51 11.23 -6.16
N ASP A 64 -2.68 11.85 -6.99
CA ASP A 64 -2.14 13.19 -6.79
C ASP A 64 -1.35 13.35 -5.47
N LEU A 65 -0.69 12.28 -5.04
CA LEU A 65 0.25 12.34 -3.92
C LEU A 65 1.52 13.10 -4.35
N PRO A 66 2.03 14.01 -3.52
CA PRO A 66 3.22 14.81 -3.85
C PRO A 66 4.51 13.98 -3.89
#